data_AF-A0A6B9XDJ3-F1
#
_entry.id   AF-A0A6B9XDJ3-F1
#
_cell.length_a   1.000
_cell.length_b   1.000
_cell.length_c   1.000
_cell.angle_alpha   90.00
_cell.angle_beta   90.00
_cell.angle_gamma   90.00
#
_symmetry.space_group_name_H-M   'P 1'
#
loop_
_entity.id
_entity.type
_entity.pdbx_description
1 polymer ?
#
loop_
_entity_poly.entity_id
_entity_poly.type
_entity_poly.pdbx_seq_one_letter_code
_entity_poly.pdbx_strand_id
1 'polypeptide(L)' 'LGTSDIYQAVDIIRARGIPFQDTPDTYYEMLPTRIEGHDEDLAELEKRRILMDGAPTEGQGLLLQIFTQNVIGPI' A
#
# COMPACT_ATOMS: atom_id res chain seq x y z
N LEU A 1 -5.37 -7.01 10.32
CA LEU A 1 -4.32 -8.03 10.15
C LEU A 1 -3.00 -7.30 9.95
N GLY A 2 -1.91 -7.75 10.55
CA GLY A 2 -0.56 -7.21 10.33
C GLY A 2 0.36 -8.28 9.73
N THR A 3 1.41 -7.84 9.03
CA THR A 3 2.45 -8.71 8.45
C THR A 3 3.79 -8.00 8.52
N SER A 4 4.88 -8.76 8.59
CA SER A 4 6.26 -8.25 8.46
C SER A 4 6.70 -8.08 7.01
N ASP A 5 5.95 -8.64 6.06
CA ASP A 5 6.19 -8.54 4.62
C ASP A 5 4.84 -8.35 3.91
N ILE A 6 4.53 -7.09 3.60
CA ILE A 6 3.27 -6.74 2.93
C ILE A 6 3.32 -7.07 1.43
N TYR A 7 4.49 -7.02 0.79
CA TYR A 7 4.66 -7.32 -0.62
C TYR A 7 4.28 -8.78 -0.90
N GLN A 8 4.89 -9.70 -0.14
CA GLN A 8 4.58 -11.12 -0.25
C GLN A 8 3.13 -11.42 0.12
N ALA A 9 2.60 -10.79 1.19
CA ALA A 9 1.23 -11.00 1.61
C ALA A 9 0.22 -10.60 0.52
N VAL A 10 0.41 -9.44 -0.11
CA VAL A 10 -0.43 -8.97 -1.21
C VAL A 10 -0.36 -9.91 -2.41
N ASP A 11 0.84 -10.36 -2.78
CA ASP A 11 1.02 -11.30 -3.90
C ASP A 11 0.29 -12.63 -3.65
N ILE A 12 0.38 -13.20 -2.45
CA ILE A 12 -0.32 -14.42 -2.06
C ILE A 12 -1.84 -14.23 -2.08
N ILE A 13 -2.34 -13.13 -1.52
CA ILE A 13 -3.78 -12.84 -1.44
C ILE A 13 -4.35 -12.63 -2.86
N ARG A 14 -3.63 -11.90 -3.72
CA ARG A 14 -4.00 -11.69 -5.12
C ARG A 14 -3.99 -12.99 -5.91
N ALA A 15 -2.99 -13.84 -5.71
CA ALA A 15 -2.92 -15.18 -6.34
C ALA A 15 -4.09 -16.09 -5.93
N ARG A 16 -4.72 -15.86 -4.77
CA ARG A 16 -5.92 -16.55 -4.31
C ARG A 16 -7.23 -15.95 -4.87
N GLY A 17 -7.14 -14.96 -5.77
CA GLY A 17 -8.29 -14.38 -6.45
C GLY A 17 -9.07 -13.34 -5.62
N ILE A 18 -8.48 -12.82 -4.53
CA ILE A 18 -9.11 -11.76 -3.74
C ILE A 18 -8.74 -10.40 -4.36
N PRO A 19 -9.72 -9.63 -4.86
CA PRO A 19 -9.44 -8.34 -5.49
C PRO A 19 -9.15 -7.25 -4.45
N PHE A 20 -8.22 -6.36 -4.80
CA PHE A 20 -7.90 -5.17 -4.02
C PHE A 20 -8.55 -3.92 -4.63
N GLN A 21 -8.73 -2.89 -3.81
CA GLN A 21 -9.08 -1.56 -4.30
C GLN A 21 -7.96 -1.02 -5.18
N ASP A 22 -8.34 -0.18 -6.15
CA ASP A 22 -7.38 0.47 -7.04
C ASP A 22 -6.94 1.82 -6.46
N THR A 23 -5.82 2.34 -6.94
CA THR A 23 -5.28 3.65 -6.55
C THR A 23 -4.67 4.30 -7.79
N PRO A 24 -5.00 5.57 -8.08
CA PRO A 24 -4.49 6.24 -9.28
C PRO A 24 -2.97 6.37 -9.24
N ASP A 25 -2.32 6.27 -10.39
CA ASP A 25 -0.86 6.34 -10.54
C ASP A 25 -0.29 7.66 -9.98
N THR A 26 -1.06 8.75 -10.10
CA THR A 26 -0.72 10.08 -9.54
C THR A 26 -0.49 10.07 -8.03
N TYR A 27 -1.05 9.10 -7.29
CA TYR A 27 -0.73 8.92 -5.87
C TYR A 27 0.76 8.61 -5.66
N TYR A 28 1.32 7.72 -6.49
CA TYR A 28 2.70 7.28 -6.41
C TYR A 28 3.67 8.36 -6.92
N GLU A 29 3.27 9.09 -7.94
CA GLU A 29 4.01 10.26 -8.44
C GLU A 29 4.16 11.36 -7.36
N MET A 30 3.13 11.56 -6.54
CA MET A 30 3.12 12.57 -5.49
C MET A 30 3.72 12.09 -4.16
N LEU A 31 3.95 10.79 -3.99
CA LEU A 31 4.35 10.18 -2.71
C LEU A 31 5.69 10.72 -2.17
N PRO A 32 6.75 10.91 -3.00
CA PRO A 32 8.04 11.42 -2.52
C PRO A 32 7.96 12.82 -1.92
N THR A 33 7.07 13.66 -2.44
CA THR A 33 6.83 15.02 -1.94
C THR A 33 6.00 15.00 -0.65
N ARG A 34 5.17 13.98 -0.45
CA ARG A 34 4.28 13.87 0.71
C ARG A 34 4.99 13.26 1.92
N ILE A 35 5.89 12.32 1.69
CA ILE A 35 6.63 11.58 2.71
C ILE A 35 8.12 11.65 2.36
N GLU A 36 8.77 12.75 2.74
CA GLU A 36 10.19 12.92 2.46
C GLU A 36 11.03 11.88 3.23
N GLY A 37 12.05 11.32 2.56
CA GLY A 37 13.01 10.43 3.18
C GLY A 37 12.52 9.00 3.45
N HIS A 38 11.45 8.54 2.77
CA HIS A 38 11.12 7.11 2.74
C HIS A 38 12.14 6.32 1.89
N ASP A 39 12.38 5.05 2.22
CA ASP A 39 13.33 4.16 1.51
C ASP A 39 12.62 3.03 0.73
N GLU A 40 11.29 3.14 0.55
CA GLU A 40 10.52 2.13 -0.19
C GLU A 40 10.59 2.31 -1.70
N ASP A 41 10.48 1.19 -2.43
CA ASP A 41 10.43 1.15 -3.88
C ASP A 41 9.02 1.51 -4.40
N LEU A 42 8.89 2.70 -4.97
CA LEU A 42 7.62 3.21 -5.51
C LEU A 42 7.04 2.31 -6.59
N ALA A 43 7.87 1.67 -7.43
CA ALA A 43 7.38 0.82 -8.50
C ALA A 43 6.73 -0.46 -7.94
N GLU A 44 7.30 -1.03 -6.89
CA GLU A 44 6.75 -2.22 -6.23
C GLU A 44 5.48 -1.89 -5.40
N LEU A 45 5.40 -0.68 -4.84
CA LEU A 45 4.18 -0.16 -4.21
C LEU A 45 3.07 0.06 -5.24
N GLU A 46 3.38 0.73 -6.35
CA GLU A 46 2.44 1.04 -7.44
C GLU A 46 1.88 -0.23 -8.07
N LYS A 47 2.75 -1.17 -8.43
CA LYS A 47 2.37 -2.48 -8.98
C LYS A 47 1.40 -3.26 -8.10
N ARG A 48 1.48 -3.05 -6.78
CA ARG A 48 0.62 -3.74 -5.80
C ARG A 48 -0.55 -2.90 -5.32
N ARG A 49 -0.62 -1.63 -5.67
CA ARG A 49 -1.57 -0.66 -5.12
C ARG A 49 -1.45 -0.53 -3.59
N ILE A 50 -0.23 -0.68 -3.06
CA ILE A 50 0.05 -0.50 -1.63
C ILE A 50 0.13 1.00 -1.34
N LEU A 51 -0.51 1.43 -0.26
CA LEU A 51 -0.49 2.79 0.24
C LEU A 51 0.59 2.91 1.32
N MET A 52 1.20 4.09 1.40
CA MET A 52 2.14 4.47 2.44
C MET A 52 1.62 5.69 3.19
N ASP A 53 1.77 5.67 4.50
CA ASP A 53 1.56 6.81 5.38
C ASP A 53 2.65 6.90 6.46
N GLY A 54 2.72 8.04 7.15
CA GLY A 54 3.69 8.33 8.20
C GLY A 54 4.69 9.42 7.84
N ALA A 55 5.53 9.78 8.81
CA ALA A 55 6.54 10.85 8.70
C ALA A 55 7.88 10.40 9.30
N PRO A 56 8.78 9.80 8.49
CA PRO A 56 10.10 9.35 8.95
C PRO A 56 10.92 10.45 9.61
N THR A 57 10.80 11.67 9.09
CA THR A 57 11.52 12.87 9.52
C THR A 57 11.11 13.34 10.92
N GLU A 58 9.93 12.94 11.41
CA GLU A 58 9.42 13.30 12.74
C GLU A 58 9.67 12.22 13.80
N GLY A 59 10.46 11.19 13.48
CA GLY A 59 10.66 10.03 14.36
C GLY A 59 9.45 9.09 14.42
N GLN A 60 8.46 9.31 13.55
CA GLN A 60 7.32 8.41 13.37
C GLN A 60 7.69 7.31 12.38
N GLY A 61 7.19 6.09 12.62
CA GLY A 61 7.39 4.97 11.70
C GLY A 61 6.59 5.14 10.40
N LEU A 62 6.99 4.39 9.38
CA LEU A 62 6.21 4.22 8.16
C LEU A 62 5.11 3.18 8.38
N LEU A 63 3.98 3.38 7.71
CA LEU A 63 2.85 2.47 7.70
C LEU A 63 2.49 2.12 6.26
N LEU A 64 2.58 0.83 5.92
CA LEU A 64 2.16 0.29 4.64
C LEU A 64 0.80 -0.41 4.76
N GLN A 65 -0.13 -0.11 3.86
CA GLN A 65 -1.51 -0.60 3.93
C GLN A 65 -2.11 -0.86 2.55
N ILE A 66 -3.15 -1.69 2.51
CA ILE A 66 -3.95 -1.94 1.32
C ILE A 66 -5.33 -2.46 1.72
N PHE A 67 -6.36 -2.18 0.90
CA PHE A 67 -7.74 -2.58 1.17
C PHE A 67 -8.26 -3.53 0.09
N THR A 68 -8.92 -4.61 0.50
CA THR A 68 -9.67 -5.47 -0.44
C THR A 68 -10.90 -4.73 -0.96
N GLN A 69 -11.40 -5.12 -2.13
CA GLN A 69 -12.73 -4.67 -2.54
C GLN A 69 -13.79 -5.17 -1.54
N ASN A 70 -14.95 -4.51 -1.52
CA ASN A 70 -16.05 -4.91 -0.66
C ASN A 70 -16.52 -6.32 -1.06
N VAL A 71 -16.34 -7.28 -0.14
CA VAL A 71 -16.72 -8.69 -0.34
C VAL A 71 -18.17 -8.98 0.00
N ILE A 72 -18.84 -8.06 0.71
CA ILE A 72 -20.28 -8.12 1.02
C ILE A 72 -20.87 -6.77 0.58
N GLY A 73 -21.81 -6.80 -0.37
CA GLY A 73 -22.56 -5.62 -0.82
C GLY A 73 -23.46 -5.07 0.28
N PRO A 74 -24.08 -3.88 0.11
CA PRO A 74 -24.97 -3.33 1.12
C PRO A 74 -26.06 -4.35 1.46
N ILE A 75 -26.21 -4.62 2.76
CA ILE A 75 -27.41 -5.25 3.32
C ILE A 75 -28.59 -4.30 3.17
#